data_AF-A0A528MW55-F1
#
_entry.id   AF-A0A528MW55-F1
#
_cell.length_a   1.000
_cell.length_b   1.000
_cell.length_c   1.000
_cell.angle_alpha   90.00
_cell.angle_beta   90.00
_cell.angle_gamma   90.00
#
_symmetry.space_group_name_H-M   'P 1'
#
loop_
_entity.id
_entity.type
_entity.pdbx_description
1 polymer ?
#
loop_
_entity_poly.entity_id
_entity_poly.type
_entity_poly.pdbx_seq_one_letter_code
_entity_poly.pdbx_strand_id
1 'polypeptide(L)'
;MLGGMTACLLTVVEIPNPVAPLSLVSEARAATDVSISISTFYDELSSHGDWVSYQGATVFVPVDVPDDWRPYTIGHWVYTEQYGWLWVSDEPFGWATYHYGRWGYADDIGWYWVPGTRWAPAWVSWRREREHIIWAPLPPRRDPDLISIEVTFDTTPDFYWVVVPTREFLAEDISIVVIRDEPELVRIVEAAEPAGDVTIQNNVVINKVIDVDVIEKETNQQVTVVEVSETETPEQAGKVDASHLTARLR
;
A
#
# COMPACT_ATOMS: atom_id res chain seq x y z
N MET A 1 -12.07 -73.70 59.60
CA MET A 1 -11.12 -74.70 59.09
C MET A 1 -10.51 -74.16 57.82
N LEU A 2 -9.20 -74.38 57.63
CA LEU A 2 -8.31 -73.86 56.57
C LEU A 2 -9.01 -73.71 55.20
N GLY A 3 -8.89 -72.62 54.43
CA GLY A 3 -7.72 -71.74 54.25
C GLY A 3 -6.88 -72.25 53.08
N GLY A 4 -7.38 -72.14 51.84
CA GLY A 4 -6.71 -72.63 50.63
C GLY A 4 -6.88 -71.64 49.49
N MET A 5 -5.86 -70.82 49.28
CA MET A 5 -5.75 -69.87 48.17
C MET A 5 -5.59 -70.63 46.85
N THR A 6 -6.46 -70.35 45.88
CA THR A 6 -6.22 -70.70 44.48
C THR A 6 -6.14 -69.40 43.69
N ALA A 7 -4.93 -69.07 43.26
CA ALA A 7 -4.65 -67.90 42.43
C ALA A 7 -5.04 -68.21 40.98
N CYS A 8 -6.05 -67.52 40.46
CA CYS A 8 -6.30 -67.44 39.02
C CYS A 8 -5.54 -66.22 38.48
N LEU A 9 -4.54 -66.46 37.63
CA LEU A 9 -3.88 -65.45 36.82
C LEU A 9 -4.92 -64.85 35.85
N LEU A 10 -5.26 -63.58 36.04
CA LEU A 10 -5.95 -62.76 35.03
C LEU A 10 -4.88 -62.10 34.16
N THR A 11 -4.78 -62.50 32.90
CA THR A 11 -4.02 -61.79 31.89
C THR A 11 -4.71 -60.47 31.58
N VAL A 12 -4.11 -59.36 31.97
CA VAL A 12 -4.53 -58.02 31.57
C VAL A 12 -4.20 -57.83 30.09
N VAL A 13 -5.21 -57.65 29.26
CA VAL A 13 -5.05 -57.18 27.87
C VAL A 13 -4.82 -55.67 27.94
N GLU A 14 -3.61 -55.22 27.65
CA GLU A 14 -3.33 -53.79 27.45
C GLU A 14 -4.03 -53.30 26.18
N ILE A 15 -5.04 -52.45 26.34
CA ILE A 15 -5.54 -51.61 25.25
C ILE A 15 -4.59 -50.41 25.18
N PRO A 16 -3.83 -50.19 24.10
CA PRO A 16 -3.02 -48.99 23.99
C PRO A 16 -3.96 -47.78 23.86
N ASN A 17 -3.98 -46.96 24.91
CA ASN A 17 -4.67 -45.69 24.95
C ASN A 17 -3.85 -44.68 24.13
N PRO A 18 -4.35 -44.10 23.02
CA PRO A 18 -3.63 -43.02 22.36
C PRO A 18 -3.88 -41.74 23.17
N VAL A 19 -3.11 -41.51 24.23
CA VAL A 19 -2.97 -40.16 24.79
C VAL A 19 -1.99 -39.41 23.89
N ALA A 20 -2.48 -38.92 22.76
CA ALA A 20 -1.78 -37.86 22.06
C ALA A 20 -1.89 -36.60 22.94
N PRO A 21 -0.77 -35.92 23.28
CA PRO A 21 -0.88 -34.61 23.89
C PRO A 21 -1.52 -33.68 22.85
N LEU A 22 -2.67 -33.10 23.19
CA LEU A 22 -3.18 -31.88 22.58
C LEU A 22 -2.12 -30.80 22.81
N SER A 23 -1.16 -30.71 21.90
CA SER A 23 -0.39 -29.49 21.72
C SER A 23 -1.37 -28.50 21.12
N LEU A 24 -1.98 -27.66 21.97
CA LEU A 24 -2.45 -26.35 21.55
C LEU A 24 -1.18 -25.56 21.22
N VAL A 25 -0.57 -25.88 20.07
CA VAL A 25 0.32 -24.95 19.40
C VAL A 25 -0.57 -23.75 19.16
N SER A 26 -0.27 -22.67 19.90
CA SER A 26 -0.74 -21.36 19.53
C SER A 26 -0.28 -21.14 18.09
N GLU A 27 -1.17 -21.38 17.12
CA GLU A 27 -1.04 -20.91 15.74
C GLU A 27 -1.29 -19.39 15.70
N ALA A 28 -0.77 -18.67 16.69
CA ALA A 28 -0.29 -17.31 16.49
C ALA A 28 1.14 -17.41 15.97
N ARG A 29 1.30 -17.96 14.76
CA ARG A 29 2.54 -17.88 13.98
C ARG A 29 2.20 -17.25 12.64
N ALA A 30 2.78 -16.06 12.45
CA ALA A 30 2.88 -15.31 11.22
C ALA A 30 1.57 -14.69 10.68
N ALA A 31 1.14 -13.57 11.29
CA ALA A 31 1.00 -12.40 10.43
C ALA A 31 2.45 -12.06 10.02
N THR A 32 2.85 -12.48 8.83
CA THR A 32 4.18 -12.22 8.26
C THR A 32 4.33 -10.71 8.19
N ASP A 33 5.19 -10.16 9.05
CA ASP A 33 5.60 -8.76 8.97
C ASP A 33 6.48 -8.64 7.73
N VAL A 34 5.84 -8.32 6.61
CA VAL A 34 6.50 -8.09 5.34
C VAL A 34 7.36 -6.85 5.48
N SER A 35 8.68 -7.02 5.56
CA SER A 35 9.58 -5.90 5.86
C SER A 35 10.78 -5.90 4.93
N ILE A 36 10.65 -5.15 3.84
CA ILE A 36 11.78 -4.87 2.96
C ILE A 36 12.85 -4.07 3.72
N SER A 37 14.11 -4.47 3.57
CA SER A 37 15.23 -3.72 4.16
C SER A 37 15.40 -2.39 3.43
N ILE A 38 15.50 -1.29 4.19
CA ILE A 38 15.79 0.06 3.68
C ILE A 38 17.07 0.08 2.84
N SER A 39 18.03 -0.80 3.13
CA SER A 39 19.27 -0.92 2.34
C SER A 39 19.01 -1.23 0.87
N THR A 40 17.97 -2.02 0.57
CA THR A 40 17.57 -2.34 -0.80
C THR A 40 17.25 -1.05 -1.57
N PHE A 41 16.54 -0.11 -0.94
CA PHE A 41 16.16 1.12 -1.64
C PHE A 41 17.37 1.94 -2.04
N TYR A 42 18.37 2.05 -1.16
CA TYR A 42 19.58 2.81 -1.48
C TYR A 42 20.25 2.30 -2.75
N ASP A 43 20.40 0.99 -2.87
CA ASP A 43 21.06 0.36 -4.02
C ASP A 43 20.21 0.48 -5.29
N GLU A 44 18.94 0.06 -5.25
CA GLU A 44 18.05 -0.03 -6.41
C GLU A 44 17.59 1.33 -6.95
N LEU A 45 17.49 2.35 -6.09
CA LEU A 45 17.05 3.69 -6.49
C LEU A 45 18.20 4.62 -6.85
N SER A 46 19.46 4.24 -6.59
CA SER A 46 20.65 5.09 -6.78
C SER A 46 20.84 5.65 -8.20
N SER A 47 20.35 4.97 -9.24
CA SER A 47 20.42 5.46 -10.62
C SER A 47 19.26 6.36 -11.04
N HIS A 48 18.30 6.61 -10.15
CA HIS A 48 17.03 7.29 -10.46
C HIS A 48 16.82 8.57 -9.63
N GLY A 49 17.76 8.90 -8.75
CA GLY A 49 17.66 10.06 -7.87
C GLY A 49 18.79 10.13 -6.86
N ASP A 50 18.76 11.21 -6.08
CA ASP A 50 19.75 11.50 -5.05
C ASP A 50 19.26 11.13 -3.65
N TRP A 51 20.16 10.63 -2.82
CA TRP A 51 19.91 10.43 -1.40
C TRP A 51 20.42 11.61 -0.58
N VAL A 52 19.49 12.37 -0.02
CA VAL A 52 19.76 13.65 0.67
C VAL A 52 19.49 13.52 2.16
N SER A 53 20.36 14.08 3.00
CA SER A 53 20.04 14.23 4.43
C SER A 53 19.15 15.46 4.62
N TYR A 54 17.90 15.24 5.02
CA TYR A 54 16.91 16.28 5.22
C TYR A 54 16.20 16.11 6.56
N GLN A 55 16.25 17.16 7.39
CA GLN A 55 15.65 17.19 8.74
C GLN A 55 15.97 15.97 9.63
N GLY A 56 17.18 15.41 9.52
CA GLY A 56 17.64 14.27 10.31
C GLY A 56 17.23 12.89 9.74
N ALA A 57 16.57 12.84 8.59
CA ALA A 57 16.30 11.63 7.83
C ALA A 57 17.16 11.59 6.56
N THR A 58 17.34 10.39 5.98
CA THR A 58 17.88 10.24 4.62
C THR A 58 16.70 10.01 3.68
N VAL A 59 16.52 10.91 2.71
CA VAL A 59 15.36 10.94 1.80
C VAL A 59 15.82 10.77 0.37
N PHE A 60 14.98 10.20 -0.47
CA PHE A 60 15.22 10.05 -1.89
C PHE A 60 14.57 11.22 -2.65
N VAL A 61 15.33 11.88 -3.52
CA VAL A 61 14.85 12.96 -4.40
C VAL A 61 15.01 12.47 -5.84
N PRO A 62 13.92 12.23 -6.59
CA PRO A 62 14.02 11.75 -7.96
C PRO A 62 14.68 12.79 -8.87
N VAL A 63 15.42 12.31 -9.86
CA VAL A 63 15.99 13.13 -10.94
C VAL A 63 15.36 12.74 -12.28
N ASP A 64 15.54 13.58 -13.30
CA ASP A 64 15.04 13.37 -14.66
C ASP A 64 13.51 13.20 -14.77
N VAL A 65 12.77 13.81 -13.84
CA VAL A 65 11.30 13.93 -13.89
C VAL A 65 10.87 15.25 -14.57
N PRO A 66 9.68 15.31 -15.18
CA PRO A 66 9.13 16.56 -15.74
C PRO A 66 9.03 17.71 -14.73
N ASP A 67 9.07 18.96 -15.19
CA ASP A 67 8.99 20.15 -14.33
C ASP A 67 7.68 20.23 -13.52
N ASP A 68 6.58 19.73 -14.09
CA ASP A 68 5.25 19.69 -13.48
C ASP A 68 4.96 18.35 -12.79
N TRP A 69 5.98 17.51 -12.62
CA TRP A 69 5.85 16.19 -12.02
C TRP A 69 5.44 16.28 -10.56
N ARG A 70 4.56 15.36 -10.17
CA ARG A 70 4.19 15.10 -8.78
C ARG A 70 3.90 13.62 -8.58
N PRO A 71 4.09 13.09 -7.35
CA PRO A 71 3.75 11.72 -7.01
C PRO A 71 2.33 11.34 -7.45
N TYR A 72 2.15 10.10 -7.91
CA TYR A 72 0.86 9.57 -8.35
C TYR A 72 0.27 10.28 -9.58
N THR A 73 1.11 10.62 -10.58
CA THR A 73 0.64 11.18 -11.87
C THR A 73 1.12 10.45 -13.10
N ILE A 74 2.27 9.78 -13.07
CA ILE A 74 2.79 8.98 -14.19
C ILE A 74 2.50 7.50 -13.92
N GLY A 75 1.44 6.99 -14.54
CA GLY A 75 0.89 5.66 -14.27
C GLY A 75 -0.62 5.66 -14.24
N HIS A 76 -1.21 4.66 -13.59
CA HIS A 76 -2.66 4.48 -13.52
C HIS A 76 -3.12 3.72 -12.26
N TRP A 77 -4.42 3.82 -11.99
CA TRP A 77 -5.06 3.07 -10.91
C TRP A 77 -5.61 1.74 -11.42
N VAL A 78 -5.32 0.66 -10.71
CA VAL A 78 -5.98 -0.64 -10.87
C VAL A 78 -6.68 -1.03 -9.58
N TYR A 79 -7.64 -1.95 -9.64
CA TYR A 79 -8.32 -2.43 -8.45
C TYR A 79 -7.86 -3.84 -8.08
N THR A 80 -7.73 -4.10 -6.78
CA THR A 80 -7.40 -5.42 -6.25
C THR A 80 -8.48 -5.83 -5.26
N GLU A 81 -8.94 -7.09 -5.31
CA GLU A 81 -10.01 -7.53 -4.41
C GLU A 81 -9.59 -7.44 -2.93
N GLN A 82 -8.33 -7.73 -2.64
CA GLN A 82 -7.81 -7.79 -1.28
C GLN A 82 -7.48 -6.40 -0.73
N TYR A 83 -6.81 -5.56 -1.51
CA TYR A 83 -6.22 -4.30 -1.01
C TYR A 83 -6.92 -3.05 -1.53
N GLY A 84 -7.85 -3.15 -2.50
CA GLY A 84 -8.52 -2.01 -3.12
C GLY A 84 -7.70 -1.36 -4.22
N TRP A 85 -7.85 -0.04 -4.39
CA TRP A 85 -7.16 0.74 -5.42
C TRP A 85 -5.66 0.75 -5.20
N LEU A 86 -4.93 0.34 -6.22
CA LEU A 86 -3.48 0.22 -6.25
C LEU A 86 -2.93 1.10 -7.37
N TRP A 87 -1.88 1.85 -7.04
CA TRP A 87 -1.19 2.67 -8.03
C TRP A 87 -0.16 1.84 -8.79
N VAL A 88 -0.28 1.80 -10.11
CA VAL A 88 0.69 1.21 -11.02
C VAL A 88 1.48 2.34 -11.63
N SER A 89 2.77 2.37 -11.38
CA SER A 89 3.67 3.44 -11.81
C SER A 89 4.44 3.03 -13.06
N ASP A 90 4.54 3.94 -14.03
CA ASP A 90 5.45 3.78 -15.18
C ASP A 90 6.87 4.28 -14.88
N GLU A 91 7.07 4.88 -13.71
CA GLU A 91 8.36 5.38 -13.25
C GLU A 91 9.23 4.25 -12.68
N PRO A 92 10.55 4.24 -12.98
CA PRO A 92 11.44 3.14 -12.61
C PRO A 92 11.64 2.97 -11.10
N PHE A 93 11.41 4.02 -10.32
CA PHE A 93 11.48 4.01 -8.86
C PHE A 93 10.13 3.70 -8.19
N GLY A 94 9.03 3.66 -8.94
CA GLY A 94 7.67 3.64 -8.41
C GLY A 94 7.30 2.38 -7.64
N TRP A 95 7.91 1.24 -7.98
CA TRP A 95 7.71 -0.02 -7.25
C TRP A 95 8.04 0.10 -5.76
N ALA A 96 9.00 0.96 -5.42
CA ALA A 96 9.40 1.24 -4.05
C ALA A 96 8.63 2.44 -3.50
N THR A 97 8.71 3.57 -4.19
CA THR A 97 8.33 4.87 -3.62
C THR A 97 6.82 5.01 -3.38
N TYR A 98 5.99 4.35 -4.18
CA TYR A 98 4.53 4.42 -4.02
C TYR A 98 3.96 3.42 -3.03
N HIS A 99 4.73 2.40 -2.68
CA HIS A 99 4.26 1.29 -1.87
C HIS A 99 4.92 1.20 -0.49
N TYR A 100 6.16 1.66 -0.34
CA TYR A 100 6.96 1.49 0.89
C TYR A 100 7.47 2.80 1.48
N GLY A 101 6.64 3.83 1.58
CA GLY A 101 7.09 5.08 2.20
C GLY A 101 6.11 6.23 2.01
N ARG A 102 6.57 7.47 2.24
CA ARG A 102 5.74 8.67 2.14
C ARG A 102 6.43 9.74 1.32
N TRP A 103 5.65 10.43 0.50
CA TRP A 103 6.10 11.59 -0.24
C TRP A 103 5.85 12.87 0.55
N GLY A 104 6.88 13.69 0.69
CA GLY A 104 6.80 15.06 1.17
C GLY A 104 7.33 16.03 0.12
N TYR A 105 7.19 17.32 0.40
CA TYR A 105 7.68 18.40 -0.45
C TYR A 105 8.37 19.44 0.42
N ALA A 106 9.46 20.00 -0.08
CA ALA A 106 10.13 21.13 0.52
C ALA A 106 10.66 22.07 -0.57
N ASP A 107 10.57 23.38 -0.34
CA ASP A 107 10.92 24.39 -1.35
C ASP A 107 12.38 24.31 -1.82
N ASP A 108 13.28 23.77 -1.01
CA ASP A 108 14.73 23.70 -1.27
C ASP A 108 15.18 22.41 -1.97
N ILE A 109 14.40 21.33 -1.89
CA ILE A 109 14.75 20.02 -2.47
C ILE A 109 13.63 19.40 -3.33
N GLY A 110 12.48 20.05 -3.44
CA GLY A 110 11.32 19.57 -4.18
C GLY A 110 10.60 18.40 -3.50
N TRP A 111 9.98 17.56 -4.32
CA TRP A 111 9.38 16.31 -3.86
C TRP A 111 10.45 15.33 -3.39
N TYR A 112 10.28 14.83 -2.17
CA TYR A 112 11.18 13.86 -1.57
C TYR A 112 10.40 12.70 -0.98
N TRP A 113 10.99 11.51 -1.05
CA TRP A 113 10.43 10.30 -0.49
C TRP A 113 11.17 9.86 0.76
N VAL A 114 10.41 9.57 1.81
CA VAL A 114 10.91 8.99 3.06
C VAL A 114 10.65 7.49 3.03
N PRO A 115 11.70 6.65 3.08
CA PRO A 115 11.55 5.20 3.10
C PRO A 115 10.78 4.70 4.32
N GLY A 116 9.96 3.69 4.09
CA GLY A 116 9.32 2.85 5.10
C GLY A 116 9.46 1.38 4.72
N THR A 117 9.12 0.48 5.63
CA THR A 117 9.23 -0.97 5.39
C THR A 117 7.88 -1.63 5.13
N ARG A 118 6.78 -0.92 5.41
CA ARG A 118 5.42 -1.41 5.26
C ARG A 118 4.88 -1.15 3.88
N TRP A 119 4.37 -2.20 3.27
CA TRP A 119 3.69 -2.13 1.98
C TRP A 119 2.27 -1.58 2.10
N ALA A 120 1.85 -0.82 1.09
CA ALA A 120 0.47 -0.46 0.82
C ALA A 120 0.19 -0.43 -0.68
N PRO A 121 -1.07 -0.60 -1.11
CA PRO A 121 -1.44 -0.44 -2.51
C PRO A 121 -1.23 1.01 -3.00
N ALA A 122 -1.42 1.99 -2.10
CA ALA A 122 -0.98 3.37 -2.24
C ALA A 122 -1.07 4.08 -0.88
N TRP A 123 -0.28 5.13 -0.68
CA TRP A 123 -0.30 5.97 0.52
C TRP A 123 -0.89 7.34 0.21
N VAL A 124 -2.20 7.38 -0.04
CA VAL A 124 -2.93 8.60 -0.44
C VAL A 124 -4.12 8.88 0.46
N SER A 125 -4.55 10.14 0.49
CA SER A 125 -5.88 10.54 0.98
C SER A 125 -6.78 10.83 -0.21
N TRP A 126 -8.07 10.52 -0.09
CA TRP A 126 -9.04 10.70 -1.17
C TRP A 126 -10.02 11.82 -0.87
N ARG A 127 -10.28 12.63 -1.88
CA ARG A 127 -11.40 13.57 -1.94
C ARG A 127 -12.28 13.27 -3.13
N ARG A 128 -13.53 13.72 -3.05
CA ARG A 128 -14.47 13.60 -4.16
C ARG A 128 -15.33 14.84 -4.29
N GLU A 129 -15.47 15.26 -5.52
CA GLU A 129 -16.46 16.26 -5.96
C GLU A 129 -17.39 15.55 -6.96
N ARG A 130 -18.54 16.15 -7.32
CA ARG A 130 -19.54 15.51 -8.19
C ARG A 130 -18.96 14.92 -9.46
N GLU A 131 -18.02 15.59 -10.11
CA GLU A 131 -17.48 15.18 -11.41
C GLU A 131 -15.97 14.85 -11.37
N HIS A 132 -15.35 14.87 -10.20
CA HIS A 132 -13.91 14.71 -10.06
C HIS A 132 -13.52 13.72 -8.96
N ILE A 133 -12.48 12.96 -9.25
CA ILE A 133 -11.77 12.14 -8.27
C ILE A 133 -10.43 12.80 -7.98
N ILE A 134 -10.11 12.86 -6.69
CA ILE A 134 -9.03 13.69 -6.19
C ILE A 134 -8.23 12.87 -5.18
N TRP A 135 -6.90 12.90 -5.29
CA TRP A 135 -6.03 12.27 -4.31
C TRP A 135 -4.80 13.12 -4.03
N ALA A 136 -4.21 12.94 -2.86
CA ALA A 136 -2.92 13.52 -2.51
C ALA A 136 -2.07 12.48 -1.77
N PRO A 137 -0.73 12.48 -1.97
CA PRO A 137 0.14 11.65 -1.16
C PRO A 137 0.02 12.01 0.32
N LEU A 138 -0.01 11.00 1.18
CA LEU A 138 0.07 11.22 2.62
C LEU A 138 1.48 11.71 2.99
N PRO A 139 1.62 12.87 3.66
CA PRO A 139 2.93 13.40 4.01
C PRO A 139 3.63 12.53 5.06
N PRO A 140 4.97 12.57 5.15
CA PRO A 140 5.71 11.88 6.20
C PRO A 140 5.29 12.39 7.58
N ARG A 141 5.09 11.48 8.53
CA ARG A 141 4.80 11.84 9.93
C ARG A 141 6.02 11.59 10.79
N ARG A 142 6.26 12.51 11.73
CA ARG A 142 7.16 12.26 12.86
C ARG A 142 6.45 11.39 13.88
N ASP A 143 6.32 10.11 13.58
CA ASP A 143 5.91 9.10 14.56
C ASP A 143 7.18 8.42 15.11
N PRO A 144 7.39 8.32 16.44
CA PRO A 144 8.50 7.55 17.02
C PRO A 144 8.60 6.10 16.52
N ASP A 145 7.51 5.48 16.03
CA ASP A 145 7.54 4.13 15.46
C ASP A 145 7.49 4.09 13.92
N LEU A 146 7.35 5.21 13.19
CA LEU A 146 7.12 5.26 11.72
C LEU A 146 5.92 4.41 11.22
N ILE A 147 5.06 3.98 12.15
CA ILE A 147 4.17 2.80 12.00
C ILE A 147 2.69 3.15 12.27
N SER A 148 2.38 4.25 12.94
CA SER A 148 1.01 4.67 13.21
C SER A 148 0.70 6.05 12.62
N ILE A 149 -0.52 6.19 12.10
CA ILE A 149 -0.92 7.28 11.21
C ILE A 149 -2.13 7.99 11.86
N GLU A 150 -1.91 9.10 12.57
CA GLU A 150 -2.98 10.08 12.92
C GLU A 150 -3.08 11.22 11.89
N VAL A 151 -4.14 11.24 11.07
CA VAL A 151 -4.30 12.10 9.88
C VAL A 151 -4.90 13.44 10.28
N THR A 152 -4.12 14.51 10.13
CA THR A 152 -4.65 15.88 10.15
C THR A 152 -4.75 16.40 8.71
N PHE A 153 -5.99 16.65 8.29
CA PHE A 153 -6.35 17.01 6.91
C PHE A 153 -6.19 18.51 6.60
N ASP A 154 -6.10 19.34 7.63
CA ASP A 154 -6.26 20.80 7.53
C ASP A 154 -5.00 21.53 7.03
N THR A 155 -3.96 20.79 6.63
CA THR A 155 -2.63 21.35 6.31
C THR A 155 -2.00 20.80 5.03
N THR A 156 -2.71 20.01 4.21
CA THR A 156 -2.16 19.52 2.92
C THR A 156 -2.19 20.65 1.89
N PRO A 157 -1.05 21.12 1.36
CA PRO A 157 -1.02 22.21 0.40
C PRO A 157 -1.75 21.86 -0.91
N ASP A 158 -2.33 22.86 -1.58
CA ASP A 158 -3.14 22.61 -2.79
C ASP A 158 -2.38 21.87 -3.90
N PHE A 159 -1.10 22.17 -4.06
CA PHE A 159 -0.25 21.56 -5.10
C PHE A 159 0.02 20.05 -4.89
N TYR A 160 -0.32 19.49 -3.72
CA TYR A 160 -0.26 18.04 -3.49
C TYR A 160 -1.41 17.30 -4.19
N TRP A 161 -2.53 17.97 -4.41
CA TRP A 161 -3.72 17.31 -4.94
C TRP A 161 -3.58 17.08 -6.44
N VAL A 162 -3.88 15.85 -6.83
CA VAL A 162 -4.08 15.45 -8.22
C VAL A 162 -5.57 15.36 -8.45
N VAL A 163 -6.04 16.01 -9.51
CA VAL A 163 -7.47 16.10 -9.86
C VAL A 163 -7.66 15.56 -11.27
N VAL A 164 -8.60 14.63 -11.43
CA VAL A 164 -9.02 14.12 -12.74
C VAL A 164 -10.55 14.09 -12.84
N PRO A 165 -11.11 14.23 -14.05
CA PRO A 165 -12.53 13.95 -14.28
C PRO A 165 -12.85 12.50 -13.92
N THR A 166 -13.95 12.23 -13.21
CA THR A 166 -14.32 10.86 -12.79
C THR A 166 -14.42 9.90 -13.97
N ARG A 167 -14.92 10.37 -15.12
CA ARG A 167 -15.05 9.62 -16.37
C ARG A 167 -13.71 9.18 -16.99
N GLU A 168 -12.61 9.79 -16.56
CA GLU A 168 -11.25 9.53 -17.05
C GLU A 168 -10.36 8.89 -15.98
N PHE A 169 -10.92 8.53 -14.81
CA PHE A 169 -10.18 7.94 -13.69
C PHE A 169 -9.49 6.61 -14.03
N LEU A 170 -10.02 5.88 -15.02
CA LEU A 170 -9.47 4.61 -15.50
C LEU A 170 -8.54 4.77 -16.73
N ALA A 171 -8.05 5.98 -17.00
CA ALA A 171 -7.05 6.19 -18.04
C ALA A 171 -5.78 5.37 -17.76
N GLU A 172 -5.23 4.70 -18.78
CA GLU A 172 -3.97 3.94 -18.68
C GLU A 172 -2.76 4.84 -18.40
N ASP A 173 -2.84 6.10 -18.81
CA ASP A 173 -1.88 7.15 -18.48
C ASP A 173 -2.63 8.35 -17.89
N ILE A 174 -2.63 8.41 -16.55
CA ILE A 174 -3.28 9.48 -15.79
C ILE A 174 -2.68 10.84 -16.12
N SER A 175 -1.40 10.90 -16.50
CA SER A 175 -0.72 12.18 -16.73
C SER A 175 -1.38 13.00 -17.83
N ILE A 176 -2.11 12.36 -18.75
CA ILE A 176 -2.81 13.03 -19.86
C ILE A 176 -4.09 13.72 -19.38
N VAL A 177 -4.71 13.20 -18.32
CA VAL A 177 -6.06 13.61 -17.86
C VAL A 177 -6.03 14.44 -16.56
N VAL A 178 -4.85 14.65 -15.98
CA VAL A 178 -4.67 15.55 -14.83
C VAL A 178 -5.00 17.00 -15.21
N ILE A 179 -5.89 17.61 -14.44
CA ILE A 179 -6.16 19.05 -14.50
C ILE A 179 -4.97 19.80 -13.90
N ARG A 180 -4.31 20.62 -14.73
CA ARG A 180 -3.10 21.39 -14.37
C ARG A 180 -3.30 22.90 -14.31
N ASP A 181 -4.49 23.39 -14.67
CA ASP A 181 -4.83 24.79 -14.47
C ASP A 181 -5.00 25.05 -12.96
N GLU A 182 -4.01 25.69 -12.34
CA GLU A 182 -3.97 25.91 -10.89
C GLU A 182 -5.24 26.58 -10.32
N PRO A 183 -5.79 27.66 -10.93
CA PRO A 183 -7.04 28.25 -10.45
C PRO A 183 -8.24 27.29 -10.49
N GLU A 184 -8.33 26.43 -11.51
CA GLU A 184 -9.37 25.40 -11.61
C GLU A 184 -9.16 24.28 -10.58
N LEU A 185 -7.92 23.79 -10.44
CA LEU A 185 -7.54 22.77 -9.46
C LEU A 185 -7.92 23.19 -8.04
N VAL A 186 -7.50 24.39 -7.61
CA VAL A 186 -7.80 24.92 -6.27
C VAL A 186 -9.30 24.98 -6.04
N ARG A 187 -10.07 25.51 -7.01
CA ARG A 187 -11.53 25.58 -6.91
C ARG A 187 -12.19 24.22 -6.75
N ILE A 188 -11.70 23.18 -7.44
CA ILE A 188 -12.24 21.83 -7.35
C ILE A 188 -11.89 21.21 -6.00
N VAL A 189 -10.65 21.34 -5.55
CA VAL A 189 -10.17 20.80 -4.26
C VAL A 189 -10.91 21.43 -3.08
N GLU A 190 -11.12 22.75 -3.10
CA GLU A 190 -11.87 23.48 -2.07
C GLU A 190 -13.36 23.07 -2.02
N ALA A 191 -13.94 22.71 -3.17
CA ALA A 191 -15.33 22.27 -3.26
C ALA A 191 -15.53 20.78 -2.94
N ALA A 192 -14.44 20.01 -2.86
CA ALA A 192 -14.49 18.57 -2.68
C ALA A 192 -14.58 18.17 -1.20
N GLU A 193 -15.35 17.13 -0.94
CA GLU A 193 -15.48 16.54 0.39
C GLU A 193 -14.45 15.42 0.56
N PRO A 194 -13.91 15.20 1.79
CA PRO A 194 -13.14 14.00 2.09
C PRO A 194 -13.95 12.74 1.78
N ALA A 195 -13.40 11.86 0.94
CA ALA A 195 -13.99 10.56 0.66
C ALA A 195 -13.58 9.52 1.72
N GLY A 196 -12.41 9.72 2.32
CA GLY A 196 -11.87 8.88 3.39
C GLY A 196 -10.36 8.66 3.22
N ASP A 197 -9.79 7.92 4.17
CA ASP A 197 -8.40 7.52 4.14
C ASP A 197 -8.23 6.02 3.97
N VAL A 198 -7.05 5.66 3.52
CA VAL A 198 -6.56 4.29 3.57
C VAL A 198 -6.54 3.79 5.03
N THR A 199 -7.13 2.61 5.26
CA THR A 199 -7.26 2.02 6.60
C THR A 199 -6.25 0.90 6.81
N ILE A 200 -5.82 0.68 8.06
CA ILE A 200 -4.98 -0.47 8.41
C ILE A 200 -5.87 -1.52 9.09
N GLN A 201 -5.97 -2.70 8.50
CA GLN A 201 -6.71 -3.85 9.02
C GLN A 201 -5.77 -5.03 9.15
N ASN A 202 -5.60 -5.57 10.36
CA ASN A 202 -4.71 -6.72 10.62
C ASN A 202 -3.28 -6.53 10.08
N ASN A 203 -2.70 -5.34 10.28
CA ASN A 203 -1.39 -4.93 9.75
C ASN A 203 -1.30 -4.83 8.21
N VAL A 204 -2.44 -4.96 7.51
CA VAL A 204 -2.57 -4.80 6.06
C VAL A 204 -3.22 -3.47 5.75
N VAL A 205 -2.69 -2.77 4.75
CA VAL A 205 -3.21 -1.48 4.31
C VAL A 205 -4.28 -1.69 3.23
N ILE A 206 -5.48 -1.13 3.44
CA ILE A 206 -6.67 -1.31 2.61
C ILE A 206 -7.13 0.04 2.05
N ASN A 207 -7.16 0.14 0.72
CA ASN A 207 -7.52 1.32 -0.06
C ASN A 207 -8.84 1.13 -0.84
N LYS A 208 -9.94 0.87 -0.12
CA LYS A 208 -11.28 0.70 -0.69
C LYS A 208 -12.17 1.93 -0.49
N VAL A 209 -11.57 3.12 -0.51
CA VAL A 209 -12.26 4.38 -0.18
C VAL A 209 -13.26 4.77 -1.26
N ILE A 210 -12.89 4.59 -2.53
CA ILE A 210 -13.77 4.83 -3.67
C ILE A 210 -14.39 3.51 -4.12
N ASP A 211 -15.72 3.45 -4.16
CA ASP A 211 -16.46 2.24 -4.53
C ASP A 211 -16.32 1.94 -6.03
N VAL A 212 -15.93 0.71 -6.36
CA VAL A 212 -15.77 0.25 -7.74
C VAL A 212 -17.07 0.32 -8.51
N ASP A 213 -18.21 -0.03 -7.89
CA ASP A 213 -19.51 -0.02 -8.57
C ASP A 213 -19.89 1.40 -9.02
N VAL A 214 -19.45 2.41 -8.26
CA VAL A 214 -19.63 3.82 -8.60
C VAL A 214 -18.76 4.21 -9.78
N ILE A 215 -17.50 3.78 -9.80
CA ILE A 215 -16.59 4.04 -10.92
C ILE A 215 -17.09 3.39 -12.20
N GLU A 216 -17.48 2.11 -12.16
CA GLU A 216 -17.98 1.41 -13.34
C GLU A 216 -19.23 2.08 -13.91
N LYS A 217 -20.11 2.54 -13.03
CA LYS A 217 -21.33 3.27 -13.42
C LYS A 217 -21.05 4.63 -14.05
N GLU A 218 -20.11 5.40 -13.50
CA GLU A 218 -19.83 6.78 -13.93
C GLU A 218 -18.90 6.85 -15.14
N THR A 219 -18.01 5.87 -15.30
CA THR A 219 -17.13 5.73 -16.48
C THR A 219 -17.81 4.96 -17.61
N ASN A 220 -18.83 4.14 -17.30
CA ASN A 220 -19.40 3.15 -18.21
C ASN A 220 -18.32 2.18 -18.76
N GLN A 221 -17.32 1.88 -17.92
CA GLN A 221 -16.23 0.95 -18.18
C GLN A 221 -16.21 -0.10 -17.06
N GLN A 222 -15.79 -1.32 -17.37
CA GLN A 222 -15.54 -2.33 -16.34
C GLN A 222 -14.17 -2.10 -15.71
N VAL A 223 -14.07 -2.18 -14.40
CA VAL A 223 -12.78 -2.04 -13.70
C VAL A 223 -12.02 -3.35 -13.80
N THR A 224 -10.79 -3.27 -14.30
CA THR A 224 -9.88 -4.42 -14.31
C THR A 224 -9.45 -4.75 -12.88
N VAL A 225 -9.79 -5.96 -12.44
CA VAL A 225 -9.37 -6.50 -11.15
C VAL A 225 -8.07 -7.28 -11.33
N VAL A 226 -7.08 -6.93 -10.52
CA VAL A 226 -5.72 -7.48 -10.56
C VAL A 226 -5.43 -8.21 -9.25
N GLU A 227 -4.82 -9.39 -9.33
CA GLU A 227 -4.31 -10.09 -8.17
C GLU A 227 -2.89 -9.60 -7.83
N VAL A 228 -2.64 -9.34 -6.55
CA VAL A 228 -1.29 -9.01 -6.09
C VAL A 228 -0.58 -10.30 -5.68
N SER A 229 0.55 -10.61 -6.32
CA SER A 229 1.39 -11.76 -6.00
C SER A 229 2.70 -11.32 -5.35
N GLU A 230 3.25 -12.17 -4.48
CA GLU A 230 4.52 -11.89 -3.82
C GLU A 230 5.70 -12.15 -4.77
N THR A 231 6.70 -11.26 -4.77
CA THR A 231 8.03 -11.51 -5.37
C THR A 231 9.15 -11.20 -4.39
N GLU A 232 10.32 -11.70 -4.72
CA GLU A 232 11.56 -11.50 -3.98
C GLU A 232 12.52 -10.57 -4.73
N THR A 233 12.25 -10.29 -6.01
CA THR A 233 13.10 -9.50 -6.89
C THR A 233 12.52 -8.08 -7.07
N PRO A 234 13.27 -7.04 -6.71
CA PRO A 234 12.87 -5.64 -6.90
C PRO A 234 12.41 -5.31 -8.32
N GLU A 235 13.06 -5.89 -9.33
CA GLU A 235 12.82 -5.62 -10.74
C GLU A 235 11.48 -6.16 -11.25
N GLN A 236 10.84 -7.05 -10.49
CA GLN A 236 9.49 -7.55 -10.78
C GLN A 236 8.42 -6.79 -9.98
N ALA A 237 8.78 -6.13 -8.88
CA ALA A 237 7.84 -5.38 -8.07
C ALA A 237 7.23 -4.21 -8.87
N GLY A 238 5.94 -3.95 -8.67
CA GLY A 238 5.20 -2.89 -9.36
C GLY A 238 4.84 -3.19 -10.82
N LYS A 239 5.30 -4.30 -11.41
CA LYS A 239 4.95 -4.69 -12.78
C LYS A 239 3.61 -5.44 -12.82
N VAL A 240 2.74 -5.01 -13.75
CA VAL A 240 1.48 -5.67 -14.10
C VAL A 240 1.67 -6.51 -15.37
N ASP A 241 1.21 -7.75 -15.38
CA ASP A 241 0.97 -8.55 -16.60
C ASP A 241 -0.43 -9.15 -16.56
N ALA A 242 -1.24 -8.87 -17.60
CA ALA A 242 -2.58 -9.35 -18.00
C ALA A 242 -3.69 -9.50 -16.93
N SER A 243 -3.36 -9.83 -15.69
CA SER A 243 -4.23 -10.02 -14.52
C SER A 243 -3.48 -10.04 -13.17
N HIS A 244 -2.15 -9.87 -13.14
CA HIS A 244 -1.32 -9.96 -11.94
C HIS A 244 -0.40 -8.75 -11.78
N LEU A 245 -0.32 -8.19 -10.58
CA LEU A 245 0.71 -7.25 -10.17
C LEU A 245 1.62 -7.92 -9.15
N THR A 246 2.93 -7.75 -9.32
CA THR A 246 3.89 -8.36 -8.40
C THR A 246 4.32 -7.34 -7.35
N ALA A 247 4.29 -7.69 -6.07
CA ALA A 247 4.74 -6.84 -4.96
C ALA A 247 5.80 -7.58 -4.13
N ARG A 248 6.85 -6.89 -3.66
CA ARG A 248 7.97 -7.55 -2.98
C ARG A 248 7.64 -7.83 -1.52
N LEU A 249 7.21 -9.04 -1.18
CA LEU A 249 6.85 -9.37 0.20
C LEU A 249 7.90 -10.27 0.86
N ARG A 250 8.97 -9.67 1.39
CA ARG A 250 9.90 -10.31 2.34
C ARG A 250 10.34 -9.32 3.39
#